data_AF-Q2FSX2-F1
#
_entry.id   AF-Q2FSX2-F1
#
_cell.length_a   1.000
_cell.length_b   1.000
_cell.length_c   1.000
_cell.angle_alpha   90.00
_cell.angle_beta   90.00
_cell.angle_gamma   90.00
#
_symmetry.space_group_name_H-M   'P 1'
#
loop_
_entity.id
_entity.type
_entity.pdbx_description
1 polymer ?
#
loop_
_entity_poly.entity_id
_entity_poly.type
_entity_poly.pdbx_seq_one_letter_code
_entity_poly.pdbx_strand_id
1 'polypeptide(L)'
;MSINRNYLLISVIVALLLVFGGLVTVLSGTSNGIDAGTQDQNVKKIQVEYYYDPSCGSCNVVHPFIEQYESNSSDISVAYYNIGSDNSSAQKFAQLQKSLGHVHVPFVLMGDRYLTGQDNIIQNFDILVQKIKNNDIEPGDTPQEYMAP
;
A
#
# COMPACT_ATOMS: atom_id res chain seq x y z
N MET A 1 -50.44 -55.55 -2.35
CA MET A 1 -50.09 -54.24 -2.95
C MET A 1 -48.61 -54.01 -2.64
N SER A 2 -47.71 -54.45 -3.54
CA SER A 2 -46.26 -54.39 -3.29
C SER A 2 -45.75 -52.97 -3.53
N ILE A 3 -45.33 -52.31 -2.46
CA ILE A 3 -44.60 -51.04 -2.52
C ILE A 3 -43.22 -51.34 -3.11
N ASN A 4 -42.93 -50.76 -4.28
CA ASN A 4 -41.68 -50.97 -4.99
C ASN A 4 -40.50 -50.40 -4.19
N ARG A 5 -39.48 -51.24 -3.95
CA ARG A 5 -38.26 -50.92 -3.20
C ARG A 5 -37.52 -49.68 -3.73
N ASN A 6 -37.65 -49.36 -5.01
CA ASN A 6 -37.10 -48.15 -5.62
C ASN A 6 -37.82 -46.86 -5.16
N TYR A 7 -39.12 -46.92 -4.84
CA TYR A 7 -39.88 -45.76 -4.38
C TYR A 7 -39.47 -45.34 -2.96
N LEU A 8 -39.10 -46.32 -2.14
CA LEU A 8 -38.65 -46.12 -0.76
C LEU A 8 -37.24 -45.51 -0.71
N LEU A 9 -36.37 -45.88 -1.66
CA LEU A 9 -35.04 -45.28 -1.79
C LEU A 9 -35.11 -43.84 -2.31
N ILE A 10 -36.00 -43.56 -3.28
CA ILE A 10 -36.19 -42.20 -3.81
C ILE A 10 -36.76 -41.26 -2.73
N SER A 11 -37.71 -41.71 -1.91
CA SER A 11 -38.27 -40.87 -0.84
C SER A 11 -37.24 -40.53 0.23
N VAL A 12 -36.32 -41.45 0.55
CA VAL A 12 -35.25 -41.21 1.54
C VAL A 12 -34.20 -40.23 1.01
N ILE A 13 -33.85 -40.29 -0.28
CA ILE A 13 -32.90 -39.36 -0.90
C ILE A 13 -33.48 -37.94 -0.99
N VAL A 14 -34.76 -37.79 -1.35
CA VAL A 14 -35.45 -36.49 -1.37
C VAL A 14 -35.56 -35.91 0.04
N ALA A 15 -35.88 -36.72 1.04
CA ALA A 15 -35.91 -36.28 2.44
C ALA A 15 -34.54 -35.82 2.94
N LEU A 16 -33.45 -36.52 2.59
CA LEU A 16 -32.09 -36.13 2.94
C LEU A 16 -31.65 -34.83 2.25
N LEU A 17 -31.99 -34.62 0.98
CA LEU A 17 -31.69 -33.37 0.26
C LEU A 17 -32.44 -32.17 0.85
N LEU A 18 -33.65 -32.36 1.38
CA LEU A 18 -34.40 -31.30 2.06
C LEU A 18 -33.86 -30.97 3.46
N VAL A 19 -33.27 -31.95 4.16
CA VAL A 19 -32.66 -31.75 5.48
C VAL A 19 -31.26 -31.13 5.39
N PHE A 20 -30.48 -31.44 4.35
CA PHE A 20 -29.13 -30.89 4.14
C PHE A 20 -29.09 -29.63 3.25
N GLY A 21 -30.11 -29.37 2.43
CA GLY A 21 -30.19 -28.19 1.56
C GLY A 21 -30.74 -26.92 2.24
N GLY A 22 -31.10 -27.01 3.52
CA GLY A 22 -31.88 -25.98 4.24
C GLY A 22 -31.09 -25.07 5.21
N LEU A 23 -29.77 -24.91 5.07
CA LEU A 23 -28.98 -24.01 5.94
C LEU A 23 -28.14 -22.98 5.17
N VAL A 24 -28.75 -22.30 4.20
CA VAL A 24 -28.25 -20.98 3.73
C VAL A 24 -29.44 -20.06 3.48
N THR A 25 -30.12 -19.64 4.55
CA THR A 25 -31.00 -18.46 4.51
C THR A 25 -30.82 -17.67 5.80
N VAL A 26 -29.74 -16.92 5.87
CA VAL A 26 -29.64 -15.78 6.80
C VAL A 26 -29.94 -14.52 5.98
N LEU A 27 -31.19 -14.10 6.11
CA LEU A 27 -31.70 -12.73 6.10
C LEU A 27 -31.26 -11.80 4.96
N SER A 28 -32.19 -11.61 4.03
CA SER A 28 -32.29 -10.44 3.16
C SER A 28 -32.33 -9.14 3.98
N GLY A 29 -31.18 -8.52 4.18
CA GLY A 29 -31.07 -7.09 4.44
C GLY A 29 -30.93 -6.37 3.11
N THR A 30 -31.87 -5.50 2.77
CA THR A 30 -31.74 -4.58 1.63
C THR A 30 -30.61 -3.61 1.92
N SER A 31 -29.51 -3.70 1.19
CA SER A 31 -28.51 -2.64 1.08
C SER A 31 -27.96 -2.68 -0.34
N ASN A 32 -28.01 -1.52 -0.99
CA ASN A 32 -27.60 -1.29 -2.36
C ASN A 32 -26.14 -1.70 -2.60
N GLY A 33 -25.90 -2.34 -3.75
CA GLY A 33 -24.60 -2.39 -4.43
C GLY A 33 -23.48 -3.14 -3.69
N ILE A 34 -23.20 -4.36 -4.12
CA ILE A 34 -21.88 -4.96 -3.94
C ILE A 34 -21.67 -5.92 -5.10
N ASP A 35 -21.14 -5.38 -6.19
CA ASP A 35 -20.42 -6.14 -7.19
C ASP A 35 -19.33 -6.93 -6.46
N ALA A 36 -19.52 -8.25 -6.36
CA ALA A 36 -18.45 -9.17 -6.01
C ALA A 36 -17.50 -9.29 -7.21
N GLY A 37 -16.84 -8.17 -7.54
CA GLY A 37 -15.61 -8.19 -8.28
C GLY A 37 -14.57 -8.83 -7.37
N THR A 38 -14.24 -10.09 -7.62
CA THR A 38 -12.93 -10.61 -7.24
C THR A 38 -11.92 -9.85 -8.08
N GLN A 39 -11.59 -8.64 -7.66
CA GLN A 39 -10.45 -7.93 -8.17
C GLN A 39 -9.25 -8.63 -7.55
N ASP A 40 -8.62 -9.49 -8.34
CA ASP A 40 -7.20 -9.77 -8.21
C ASP A 40 -6.48 -8.43 -8.38
N GLN A 41 -6.46 -7.63 -7.32
CA GLN A 41 -5.70 -6.41 -7.26
C GLN A 41 -4.26 -6.85 -7.10
N ASN A 42 -3.53 -6.88 -8.20
CA ASN A 42 -2.09 -6.64 -8.14
C ASN A 42 -1.93 -5.23 -7.54
N VAL A 43 -1.97 -5.13 -6.21
CA VAL A 43 -1.86 -3.85 -5.50
C VAL A 43 -0.45 -3.34 -5.76
N LYS A 44 -0.34 -2.49 -6.77
CA LYS A 44 0.93 -1.86 -7.13
C LYS A 44 1.35 -0.97 -5.96
N LYS A 45 2.39 -1.41 -5.24
CA LYS A 45 2.99 -0.64 -4.14
C LYS A 45 3.54 0.69 -4.66
N ILE A 46 3.40 1.74 -3.85
CA ILE A 46 4.06 3.02 -4.07
C ILE A 46 5.55 2.81 -3.80
N GLN A 47 6.38 3.12 -4.80
CA GLN A 47 7.82 3.03 -4.66
C GLN A 47 8.35 4.30 -3.98
N VAL A 48 9.09 4.10 -2.90
CA VAL A 48 9.70 5.16 -2.10
C VAL A 48 11.20 5.02 -2.20
N GLU A 49 11.91 6.10 -2.54
CA GLU A 49 13.36 6.14 -2.45
C GLU A 49 13.75 6.99 -1.24
N TYR A 50 14.48 6.39 -0.29
CA TYR A 50 14.93 7.08 0.92
C TYR A 50 16.45 7.20 0.93
N TYR A 51 16.95 8.43 0.93
CA TYR A 51 18.37 8.76 0.97
C TYR A 51 18.76 9.28 2.35
N TYR A 52 19.82 8.70 2.90
CA TYR A 52 20.26 8.99 4.27
C TYR A 52 21.77 8.82 4.46
N ASP A 53 22.28 9.46 5.50
CA ASP A 53 23.64 9.28 6.00
C ASP A 53 23.54 8.89 7.49
N PRO A 54 24.13 7.76 7.94
CA PRO A 54 24.14 7.36 9.35
C PRO A 54 24.80 8.37 10.31
N SER A 55 25.66 9.25 9.80
CA SER A 55 26.31 10.32 10.59
C SER A 55 25.43 11.57 10.75
N CYS A 56 24.31 11.64 10.03
CA CYS A 56 23.38 12.77 10.06
C CYS A 56 22.37 12.62 11.22
N GLY A 57 22.34 13.60 12.13
CA GLY A 57 21.48 13.59 13.32
C GLY A 57 19.99 13.46 13.00
N SER A 58 19.49 14.23 12.03
CA SER A 58 18.10 14.15 11.54
C SER A 58 17.77 12.80 10.91
N CYS A 59 18.75 12.16 10.27
CA CYS A 59 18.58 10.86 9.62
C CYS A 59 18.37 9.76 10.67
N ASN A 60 19.04 9.85 11.83
CA ASN A 60 18.86 8.90 12.94
C ASN A 60 17.45 8.94 13.55
N VAL A 61 16.69 10.03 13.36
CA VAL A 61 15.29 10.12 13.76
C VAL A 61 14.36 9.62 12.66
N VAL A 62 14.62 9.99 11.40
CA VAL A 62 13.76 9.64 10.26
C VAL A 62 13.89 8.16 9.87
N HIS A 63 15.08 7.57 9.96
CA HIS A 63 15.32 6.18 9.55
C HIS A 63 14.38 5.18 10.24
N PRO A 64 14.28 5.13 11.59
CA PRO A 64 13.36 4.22 12.26
C PRO A 64 11.89 4.54 11.99
N PHE A 65 11.54 5.81 11.71
CA PHE A 65 10.18 6.17 11.31
C PHE A 65 9.80 5.53 9.97
N ILE A 66 10.69 5.57 8.97
CA ILE A 66 10.45 4.98 7.65
C ILE A 66 10.38 3.45 7.74
N GLU A 67 11.30 2.82 8.47
CA GLU A 67 11.26 1.35 8.70
C GLU A 67 9.96 0.92 9.40
N GLN A 68 9.51 1.69 10.38
CA GLN A 68 8.26 1.43 11.09
C GLN A 68 7.03 1.62 10.20
N TYR A 69 7.04 2.62 9.31
CA TYR A 69 5.95 2.83 8.37
C TYR A 69 5.88 1.70 7.34
N GLU A 70 7.01 1.34 6.73
CA GLU A 70 7.08 0.26 5.73
C GLU A 70 6.65 -1.09 6.32
N SER A 71 7.09 -1.42 7.54
CA SER A 71 6.71 -2.67 8.20
C SER A 71 5.22 -2.75 8.55
N ASN A 72 4.56 -1.61 8.80
CA ASN A 72 3.14 -1.53 9.14
C ASN A 72 2.23 -1.35 7.93
N SER A 73 2.76 -1.07 6.74
CA SER A 73 1.98 -0.71 5.56
C SER A 73 2.27 -1.63 4.37
N SER A 74 1.22 -2.22 3.81
CA SER A 74 1.32 -2.94 2.53
C SER A 74 1.34 -2.00 1.32
N ASP A 75 1.09 -0.70 1.51
CA ASP A 75 0.89 0.27 0.42
C ASP A 75 2.21 0.74 -0.20
N ILE A 76 3.33 0.60 0.51
CA ILE A 76 4.63 1.10 0.07
C ILE A 76 5.70 0.00 -0.02
N SER A 77 6.76 0.31 -0.76
CA SER A 77 8.02 -0.42 -0.78
C SER A 77 9.17 0.59 -0.82
N VAL A 78 10.12 0.49 0.11
CA VAL A 78 11.19 1.47 0.28
C VAL A 78 12.52 0.93 -0.25
N ALA A 79 13.18 1.71 -1.09
CA ALA A 79 14.56 1.53 -1.46
C ALA A 79 15.44 2.46 -0.62
N TYR A 80 16.30 1.86 0.20
CA TYR A 80 17.19 2.56 1.12
C TYR A 80 18.55 2.84 0.46
N TYR A 81 18.93 4.11 0.38
CA TYR A 81 20.17 4.59 -0.24
C TYR A 81 21.05 5.28 0.81
N ASN A 82 22.06 4.55 1.30
CA ASN A 82 23.03 5.07 2.26
C ASN A 82 24.14 5.85 1.54
N ILE A 83 24.04 7.17 1.54
CA ILE A 83 25.01 8.04 0.83
C ILE A 83 26.33 8.21 1.57
N GLY A 84 26.39 7.84 2.86
CA GLY A 84 27.60 7.94 3.67
C GLY A 84 28.59 6.79 3.43
N SER A 85 28.12 5.64 2.96
CA SER A 85 28.96 4.45 2.72
C SER A 85 28.88 3.85 1.32
N ASP A 86 27.85 4.17 0.52
CA ASP A 86 27.72 3.68 -0.86
C ASP A 86 27.89 4.80 -1.88
N ASN A 87 28.94 4.68 -2.70
CA ASN A 87 29.25 5.60 -3.78
C ASN A 87 28.16 5.66 -4.84
N SER A 88 27.45 4.57 -5.11
CA SER A 88 26.36 4.56 -6.11
C SER A 88 25.18 5.39 -5.62
N SER A 89 24.75 5.17 -4.38
CA SER A 89 23.76 5.98 -3.68
C SER A 89 24.15 7.46 -3.64
N ALA A 90 25.41 7.77 -3.30
CA ALA A 90 25.92 9.14 -3.27
C ALA A 90 25.88 9.81 -4.66
N GLN A 91 26.28 9.10 -5.72
CA GLN A 91 26.21 9.61 -7.09
C GLN A 91 24.77 9.83 -7.55
N LYS A 92 23.85 8.92 -7.22
CA LYS A 92 22.42 9.05 -7.53
C LYS A 92 21.83 10.29 -6.83
N PHE A 93 22.14 10.48 -5.54
CA PHE A 93 21.70 11.65 -4.79
C PHE A 93 22.31 12.96 -5.34
N ALA A 94 23.58 12.94 -5.74
CA ALA A 94 24.22 14.11 -6.37
C ALA A 94 23.54 14.50 -7.70
N GLN A 95 22.96 13.56 -8.44
CA GLN A 95 22.16 13.88 -9.64
C GLN A 95 20.85 14.56 -9.26
N LEU A 96 20.17 14.11 -8.21
CA LEU A 96 18.97 14.76 -7.69
C LEU A 96 19.27 16.20 -7.23
N GLN A 97 20.40 16.43 -6.57
CA GLN A 97 20.83 17.79 -6.20
C GLN A 97 21.09 18.70 -7.41
N LYS A 98 21.56 18.14 -8.53
CA LYS A 98 21.73 18.94 -9.76
C LYS A 98 20.40 19.35 -10.37
N SER A 99 19.36 18.51 -10.29
CA SER A 99 18.05 18.82 -10.87
C SER A 99 17.15 19.65 -9.95
N LEU A 100 17.20 19.38 -8.64
CA LEU A 100 16.29 19.97 -7.63
C LEU A 100 16.92 21.14 -6.87
N GLY A 101 18.23 21.35 -7.03
CA GLY A 101 18.98 22.34 -6.26
C GLY A 101 19.49 21.78 -4.92
N HIS A 102 19.66 22.66 -3.93
CA HIS A 102 20.34 22.33 -2.66
C HIS A 102 19.47 21.53 -1.67
N VAL A 103 19.04 20.33 -2.07
CA VAL A 103 18.38 19.35 -1.18
C VAL A 103 19.40 18.60 -0.32
N HIS A 104 18.99 18.15 0.86
CA HIS A 104 19.85 17.52 1.86
C HIS A 104 19.20 16.27 2.44
N VAL A 105 20.00 15.36 3.00
CA VAL A 105 19.47 14.20 3.74
C VAL A 105 18.96 14.63 5.13
N PRO A 106 17.94 13.96 5.69
CA PRO A 106 17.16 12.87 5.10
C PRO A 106 16.28 13.36 3.94
N PHE A 107 16.21 12.58 2.87
CA PHE A 107 15.45 12.92 1.67
C PHE A 107 14.64 11.72 1.19
N VAL A 108 13.37 11.94 0.88
CA VAL A 108 12.43 10.92 0.41
C VAL A 108 11.85 11.35 -0.92
N LEU A 109 11.87 10.46 -1.91
CA LEU A 109 11.24 10.65 -3.22
C LEU A 109 10.14 9.61 -3.42
N MET A 110 8.95 10.06 -3.79
CA MET A 110 7.77 9.24 -4.08
C MET A 110 7.14 9.72 -5.39
N GLY A 111 7.47 9.05 -6.50
CA GLY A 111 7.10 9.52 -7.83
C GLY A 111 7.66 10.92 -8.11
N ASP A 112 6.76 11.86 -8.43
CA ASP A 112 7.12 13.25 -8.76
C ASP A 112 7.01 14.20 -7.54
N ARG A 113 7.06 13.65 -6.32
CA ARG A 113 7.04 14.43 -5.08
C ARG A 113 8.18 14.02 -4.18
N TYR A 114 8.77 14.98 -3.47
CA TYR A 114 9.79 14.70 -2.47
C TYR A 114 9.51 15.38 -1.14
N LEU A 115 10.07 14.80 -0.08
CA LEU A 115 10.12 15.35 1.28
C LEU A 115 11.58 15.45 1.69
N THR A 116 11.97 16.56 2.32
CA THR A 116 13.36 16.78 2.74
C THR A 116 13.40 17.32 4.17
N GLY A 117 14.38 16.87 4.94
CA GLY A 117 14.53 17.25 6.34
C GLY A 117 13.59 16.49 7.27
N GLN A 118 13.94 16.47 8.57
CA GLN A 118 13.25 15.67 9.57
C GLN A 118 11.76 16.03 9.70
N ASP A 119 11.46 17.30 9.97
CA ASP A 119 10.12 17.71 10.34
C ASP A 119 9.13 17.54 9.19
N ASN A 120 9.53 17.90 7.97
CA ASN A 120 8.70 17.72 6.78
C ASN A 120 8.40 16.21 6.57
N ILE A 121 9.42 15.35 6.64
CA ILE A 121 9.21 13.90 6.47
C ILE A 121 8.25 13.36 7.53
N ILE A 122 8.50 13.61 8.82
CA ILE A 122 7.67 13.08 9.90
C ILE A 122 6.21 13.56 9.79
N GLN A 123 5.99 14.81 9.41
CA GLN A 123 4.64 15.40 9.35
C GLN A 123 3.86 15.00 8.10
N ASN A 124 4.54 14.81 6.97
CA ASN A 124 3.88 14.75 5.67
C ASN A 124 3.97 13.40 4.95
N PHE A 125 4.77 12.44 5.44
CA PHE A 125 4.97 11.16 4.75
C PHE A 125 3.67 10.40 4.54
N ASP A 126 2.87 10.19 5.59
CA ASP A 126 1.59 9.47 5.47
C ASP A 126 0.61 10.22 4.56
N ILE A 127 0.52 11.54 4.71
CA ILE A 127 -0.38 12.37 3.91
C ILE A 127 -0.04 12.22 2.41
N LEU A 128 1.25 12.26 2.07
CA LEU A 128 1.71 12.09 0.70
C LEU A 128 1.42 10.67 0.18
N VAL A 129 1.63 9.63 1.00
CA VAL A 129 1.24 8.26 0.65
C VAL A 129 -0.26 8.16 0.34
N GLN A 130 -1.13 8.72 1.19
CA GLN A 130 -2.58 8.71 0.97
C GLN A 130 -2.98 9.47 -0.31
N LYS A 131 -2.37 10.63 -0.57
CA LYS A 131 -2.63 11.39 -1.79
C LYS A 131 -2.22 10.64 -3.05
N ILE A 132 -1.05 10.01 -3.05
CA ILE A 132 -0.60 9.19 -4.19
C ILE A 132 -1.55 8.01 -4.39
N LYS A 133 -1.93 7.33 -3.30
CA LYS A 133 -2.88 6.20 -3.34
C LYS A 133 -4.24 6.58 -3.92
N ASN A 134 -4.72 7.79 -3.62
CA ASN A 134 -5.99 8.31 -4.12
C ASN A 134 -5.89 8.94 -5.51
N ASN A 135 -4.69 9.03 -6.10
CA ASN A 135 -4.41 9.79 -7.33
C ASN A 135 -4.70 11.29 -7.22
N ASP A 136 -4.56 11.86 -6.02
CA ASP A 136 -4.74 13.29 -5.73
C ASP A 136 -3.49 14.12 -6.05
N ILE A 137 -2.57 13.56 -6.84
CA ILE A 137 -1.30 14.16 -7.22
C ILE A 137 -1.20 14.15 -8.74
N GLU A 138 -1.27 15.34 -9.34
CA GLU A 138 -0.99 15.50 -10.76
C GLU A 138 0.49 15.22 -11.03
N PRO A 139 0.81 14.39 -12.05
CA PRO A 139 2.18 14.18 -12.51
C PRO A 139 2.82 15.50 -12.92
N GLY A 140 4.10 15.66 -12.61
CA GLY A 140 4.87 16.85 -12.95
C GLY A 140 6.11 16.48 -13.76
N ASP A 141 6.59 17.41 -14.58
CA ASP A 141 7.81 17.20 -15.39
C ASP A 141 9.08 17.08 -14.52
N THR A 142 9.05 17.64 -13.30
CA THR A 142 10.14 17.57 -12.32
C THR A 142 9.58 17.33 -10.92
N PRO A 143 10.26 16.53 -10.08
CA PRO A 143 9.82 16.31 -8.71
C PRO A 143 9.68 17.62 -7.93
N GLN A 144 8.56 17.78 -7.23
CA GLN A 144 8.28 18.97 -6.42
C GLN A 144 8.33 18.65 -4.92
N GLU A 145 8.80 19.61 -4.12
CA GLU A 145 8.71 19.47 -2.67
C GLU A 145 7.24 19.41 -2.27
N TYR A 146 6.89 18.42 -1.46
CA TYR A 146 5.58 18.36 -0.86
C TYR A 146 5.60 19.03 0.52
N MET A 147 4.67 19.96 0.70
CA MET A 147 4.31 20.55 1.98
C MET A 147 2.79 20.52 2.05
N ALA A 148 2.22 19.92 3.10
CA ALA A 148 0.78 20.03 3.31
C ALA A 148 0.39 21.50 3.54
N PRO A 149 -0.76 21.95 3.01
CA PRO A 149 -1.29 23.30 3.25
C PRO A 149 -1.71 23.54 4.70
#